data_AF-A0A3M1IC94-F1
#
_entry.id   AF-A0A3M1IC94-F1
#
_cell.length_a   1.000
_cell.length_b   1.000
_cell.length_c   1.000
_cell.angle_alpha   90.00
_cell.angle_beta   90.00
_cell.angle_gamma   90.00
#
_symmetry.space_group_name_H-M   'P 1'
#
loop_
_entity.id
_entity.type
_entity.pdbx_description
1 polymer ?
#
loop_
_entity_poly.entity_id
_entity_poly.type
_entity_poly.pdbx_seq_one_letter_code
_entity_poly.pdbx_strand_id
1 'polypeptide(L)'
;MRASKQTGERASGPLPGEGGRIGGGGFTLIELLTVIAIIAILAAIGAGLAGVAMRKSKESATRAELAKLTTAIESYRNDFNQYPPDNVVRTQSGSYVNAAINPLYYELRGTVSLNQGRAYRLPDHDEELSASVIKRVFHRGGFLNSVEAPDTPKSYLSEVKARQLAEVELAGVGHVDLLAAPVEWPVNQAALRDRAPLRGLVSDARQLRINPWHYVATNPTNNLNSFDLWADIWLGREFKTIGNWNN
;
A
#
# COMPACT_ATOMS: atom_id res chain seq x y z
N MET A 1 67.38 -84.97 32.25
CA MET A 1 67.12 -85.35 33.66
C MET A 1 65.65 -85.04 33.96
N ARG A 2 64.83 -86.08 34.25
CA ARG A 2 63.46 -86.09 34.85
C ARG A 2 62.37 -85.21 34.18
N ALA A 3 61.40 -85.73 33.44
CA ALA A 3 60.28 -86.65 33.76
C ALA A 3 58.98 -85.96 34.22
N SER A 4 57.88 -86.30 33.51
CA SER A 4 56.48 -86.48 33.98
C SER A 4 55.71 -85.27 34.56
N LYS A 5 54.39 -85.08 34.41
CA LYS A 5 53.24 -85.89 33.96
C LYS A 5 51.99 -84.96 33.86
N GLN A 6 51.05 -85.28 32.95
CA GLN A 6 49.57 -85.38 33.08
C GLN A 6 48.76 -84.27 33.84
N THR A 7 47.48 -83.92 33.59
CA THR A 7 46.32 -84.32 32.73
C THR A 7 45.13 -83.41 33.11
N GLY A 8 44.14 -83.22 32.24
CA GLY A 8 42.72 -82.93 32.60
C GLY A 8 42.24 -81.50 32.29
N GLU A 9 41.58 -81.19 31.17
CA GLU A 9 40.15 -81.42 30.81
C GLU A 9 39.15 -80.50 31.54
N ARG A 10 38.57 -79.50 30.85
CA ARG A 10 37.12 -79.33 30.54
C ARG A 10 36.74 -77.88 30.20
N ALA A 11 35.83 -77.80 29.24
CA ALA A 11 35.32 -76.60 28.57
C ALA A 11 34.35 -75.77 29.43
N SER A 12 34.26 -74.47 29.14
CA SER A 12 33.05 -73.65 29.29
C SER A 12 33.18 -72.42 28.38
N GLY A 13 32.32 -72.34 27.37
CA GLY A 13 32.28 -71.23 26.41
C GLY A 13 31.63 -69.96 26.97
N PRO A 14 31.70 -68.83 26.25
CA PRO A 14 31.22 -67.53 26.72
C PRO A 14 29.70 -67.42 26.62
N LEU A 15 29.05 -66.81 27.62
CA LEU A 15 27.63 -66.44 27.57
C LEU A 15 27.43 -65.19 26.70
N PRO A 16 26.48 -65.17 25.74
CA PRO A 16 26.09 -63.95 25.04
C PRO A 16 25.14 -63.12 25.90
N GLY A 17 25.50 -61.87 26.16
CA GLY A 17 24.60 -60.87 26.71
C GLY A 17 23.63 -60.36 25.65
N GLU A 18 22.33 -60.33 25.99
CA GLU A 18 21.23 -59.86 25.15
C GLU A 18 21.37 -58.38 24.80
N GLY A 19 21.72 -58.08 23.55
CA GLY A 19 21.55 -56.76 22.96
C GLY A 19 20.08 -56.54 22.60
N GLY A 20 19.36 -55.76 23.41
CA GLY A 20 18.02 -55.28 23.10
C GLY A 20 18.02 -54.47 21.80
N ARG A 21 17.57 -55.10 20.70
CA ARG A 21 17.34 -54.44 19.42
C ARG A 21 16.13 -53.54 19.58
N ILE A 22 16.36 -52.23 19.67
CA ILE A 22 15.31 -51.24 19.43
C ILE A 22 14.90 -51.42 17.97
N GLY A 23 13.76 -52.08 17.74
CA GLY A 23 13.22 -52.32 16.41
C GLY A 23 12.96 -51.00 15.71
N GLY A 24 13.83 -50.64 14.76
CA GLY A 24 13.57 -49.57 13.80
C GLY A 24 12.44 -50.01 12.88
N GLY A 25 11.20 -49.73 13.28
CA GLY A 25 10.02 -49.89 12.41
C GLY A 25 10.13 -48.91 11.23
N GLY A 26 10.20 -49.44 10.02
CA GLY A 26 10.10 -48.64 8.81
C GLY A 26 8.67 -48.15 8.61
N PHE A 27 8.51 -46.90 8.17
CA PHE A 27 7.22 -46.32 7.81
C PHE A 27 6.57 -47.11 6.68
N THR A 28 5.27 -47.36 6.80
CA THR A 28 4.47 -47.98 5.74
C THR A 28 4.03 -46.93 4.70
N LEU A 29 3.79 -47.39 3.46
CA LEU A 29 3.27 -46.54 2.39
C LEU A 29 1.95 -45.86 2.77
N ILE A 30 1.09 -46.58 3.52
CA ILE A 30 -0.22 -46.08 3.95
C ILE A 30 -0.09 -44.99 5.01
N GLU A 31 0.89 -45.08 5.92
CA GLU A 31 1.18 -44.01 6.88
C GLU A 31 1.66 -42.74 6.18
N LEU A 32 2.52 -42.85 5.17
CA LEU A 32 2.92 -41.69 4.40
C LEU A 32 1.75 -41.08 3.61
N LEU A 33 0.89 -41.92 3.02
CA LEU A 33 -0.26 -41.49 2.21
C LEU A 33 -1.34 -40.78 3.05
N THR A 34 -1.59 -41.27 4.26
CA THR A 34 -2.53 -40.63 5.19
C THR A 34 -2.01 -39.28 5.68
N VAL A 35 -0.71 -39.16 5.97
CA VAL A 35 -0.09 -37.88 6.38
C VAL A 35 -0.20 -36.82 5.28
N ILE A 36 0.14 -37.14 4.04
CA ILE A 36 0.01 -36.17 2.93
C ILE A 36 -1.47 -35.80 2.68
N ALA A 37 -2.41 -36.74 2.88
CA ALA A 37 -3.84 -36.45 2.75
C ALA A 37 -4.32 -35.46 3.84
N ILE A 38 -3.89 -35.66 5.09
CA ILE A 38 -4.21 -34.74 6.19
C ILE A 38 -3.58 -33.35 5.93
N ILE A 39 -2.31 -33.30 5.51
CA ILE A 39 -1.63 -32.04 5.17
C ILE A 39 -2.36 -31.32 4.03
N ALA A 40 -2.80 -32.05 2.99
CA ALA A 40 -3.53 -31.47 1.87
C ALA A 40 -4.88 -30.85 2.30
N ILE A 41 -5.64 -31.53 3.18
CA ILE A 41 -6.89 -31.02 3.73
C ILE A 41 -6.65 -29.75 4.57
N LEU A 42 -5.67 -29.79 5.48
CA LEU A 42 -5.33 -28.64 6.33
C LEU A 42 -4.84 -27.45 5.50
N ALA A 43 -4.01 -27.69 4.48
CA ALA A 43 -3.52 -26.66 3.57
C ALA A 43 -4.66 -26.01 2.78
N ALA A 44 -5.63 -26.79 2.29
CA ALA A 44 -6.79 -26.28 1.56
C ALA A 44 -7.64 -25.33 2.42
N ILE A 45 -7.93 -25.72 3.67
CA ILE A 45 -8.68 -24.89 4.62
C ILE A 45 -7.88 -23.61 4.96
N GLY A 46 -6.58 -23.76 5.25
CA GLY A 46 -5.70 -22.65 5.60
C GLY A 46 -5.59 -21.60 4.49
N ALA A 47 -5.44 -22.03 3.24
CA ALA A 47 -5.36 -21.14 2.08
C ALA A 47 -6.63 -20.29 1.90
N GLY A 48 -7.82 -20.88 2.10
CA GLY A 48 -9.09 -20.17 2.00
C GLY A 48 -9.24 -19.04 3.03
N LEU A 49 -8.90 -19.32 4.29
CA LEU A 49 -8.96 -18.35 5.39
C LEU A 49 -7.95 -17.21 5.23
N ALA A 50 -6.72 -17.53 4.79
CA ALA A 50 -5.69 -16.54 4.53
C ALA A 50 -6.13 -15.50 3.48
N GLY A 51 -6.80 -15.95 2.41
CA GLY A 51 -7.34 -15.05 1.39
C GLY A 51 -8.41 -14.08 1.92
N VAL A 52 -9.31 -14.55 2.79
CA VAL A 52 -10.34 -13.71 3.43
C VAL A 52 -9.68 -12.69 4.37
N ALA A 53 -8.73 -13.13 5.20
CA ALA A 53 -8.02 -12.27 6.12
C ALA A 53 -7.24 -11.15 5.38
N MET A 54 -6.59 -11.48 4.28
CA MET A 54 -5.87 -10.51 3.44
C MET A 54 -6.81 -9.45 2.85
N ARG A 55 -7.98 -9.85 2.34
CA ARG A 55 -8.98 -8.88 1.83
C ARG A 55 -9.47 -7.93 2.93
N LYS A 56 -9.79 -8.47 4.11
CA LYS A 56 -10.19 -7.67 5.27
C LYS A 56 -9.08 -6.74 5.75
N SER A 57 -7.82 -7.19 5.73
CA SER A 57 -6.66 -6.38 6.08
C SER A 57 -6.50 -5.20 5.12
N LYS A 58 -6.59 -5.43 3.81
CA LYS A 58 -6.56 -4.38 2.78
C LYS A 58 -7.67 -3.33 2.98
N GLU A 59 -8.90 -3.79 3.19
CA GLU A 59 -10.03 -2.89 3.45
C GLU A 59 -9.83 -2.09 4.74
N SER A 60 -9.44 -2.75 5.84
CA SER A 60 -9.20 -2.12 7.14
C SER A 60 -8.11 -1.06 7.05
N ALA A 61 -6.99 -1.36 6.40
CA ALA A 61 -5.90 -0.41 6.18
C ALA A 61 -6.37 0.81 5.37
N THR A 62 -7.13 0.58 4.29
CA THR A 62 -7.65 1.66 3.45
C THR A 62 -8.63 2.55 4.21
N ARG A 63 -9.54 1.96 5.00
CA ARG A 63 -10.49 2.72 5.84
C ARG A 63 -9.80 3.51 6.95
N ALA A 64 -8.76 2.94 7.56
CA ALA A 64 -7.99 3.64 8.58
C ALA A 64 -7.26 4.86 8.00
N GLU A 65 -6.72 4.76 6.79
CA GLU A 65 -6.08 5.89 6.12
C GLU A 65 -7.10 6.92 5.62
N LEU A 66 -8.26 6.48 5.12
CA LEU A 66 -9.38 7.37 4.80
C LEU A 66 -9.77 8.21 6.02
N ALA A 67 -9.97 7.60 7.19
CA ALA A 67 -10.36 8.31 8.41
C ALA A 67 -9.33 9.36 8.86
N LYS A 68 -8.03 9.08 8.66
CA LYS A 68 -6.95 10.03 8.94
C LYS A 68 -7.00 11.22 8.00
N LEU A 69 -7.12 10.97 6.69
CA LEU A 69 -7.20 12.02 5.68
C LEU A 69 -8.46 12.87 5.85
N THR A 70 -9.60 12.26 6.13
CA THR A 70 -10.85 12.98 6.43
C THR A 70 -10.67 13.92 7.63
N THR A 71 -10.06 13.43 8.72
CA THR A 71 -9.78 14.27 9.90
C THR A 71 -8.85 15.44 9.56
N ALA A 72 -7.81 15.20 8.76
CA ALA A 72 -6.88 16.24 8.32
C ALA A 72 -7.58 17.32 7.48
N ILE A 73 -8.45 16.90 6.55
CA ILE A 73 -9.24 17.79 5.69
C ILE A 73 -10.23 18.63 6.50
N GLU A 74 -10.93 18.04 7.47
CA GLU A 74 -11.83 18.79 8.33
C GLU A 74 -11.07 19.76 9.25
N SER A 75 -9.89 19.38 9.75
CA SER A 75 -9.03 20.31 10.50
C SER A 75 -8.54 21.46 9.63
N TYR A 76 -8.20 21.21 8.37
CA TYR A 76 -7.86 22.26 7.41
C TYR A 76 -9.04 23.22 7.20
N ARG A 77 -10.25 22.67 7.01
CA ARG A 77 -11.45 23.48 6.82
C ARG A 77 -11.73 24.39 8.01
N ASN A 78 -11.52 23.91 9.24
CA ASN A 78 -11.74 24.72 10.44
C ASN A 78 -10.87 25.99 10.46
N ASP A 79 -9.67 25.92 9.89
CA ASP A 79 -8.72 27.05 9.86
C ASP A 79 -8.93 27.94 8.63
N PHE A 80 -9.19 27.35 7.46
CA PHE A 80 -9.34 28.09 6.19
C PHE A 80 -10.79 28.48 5.84
N ASN A 81 -11.78 28.00 6.60
CA ASN A 81 -13.22 28.11 6.31
C ASN A 81 -13.64 27.54 4.94
N GLN A 82 -12.78 26.76 4.31
CA GLN A 82 -13.02 26.06 3.04
C GLN A 82 -12.22 24.77 3.01
N TYR A 83 -12.71 23.78 2.27
CA TYR A 83 -11.97 22.55 2.03
C TYR A 83 -10.72 22.81 1.17
N PRO A 84 -9.67 21.96 1.26
CA PRO A 84 -8.53 22.02 0.36
C PRO A 84 -8.98 22.10 -1.11
N PRO A 85 -8.40 22.99 -1.92
CA PRO A 85 -8.73 23.06 -3.34
C PRO A 85 -8.49 21.73 -4.06
N ASP A 86 -9.37 21.33 -4.97
CA ASP A 86 -9.19 20.16 -5.85
C ASP A 86 -8.59 20.55 -7.22
N ASN A 87 -8.43 19.60 -8.15
CA ASN A 87 -7.86 19.86 -9.47
C ASN A 87 -8.95 20.10 -10.53
N VAL A 88 -9.39 21.35 -10.67
CA VAL A 88 -10.42 21.74 -11.65
C VAL A 88 -9.79 22.03 -13.01
N VAL A 89 -10.08 21.18 -13.99
CA VAL A 89 -9.72 21.39 -15.39
C VAL A 89 -10.79 22.26 -16.05
N ARG A 90 -10.39 23.40 -16.61
CA ARG A 90 -11.27 24.28 -17.39
C ARG A 90 -11.06 24.06 -18.88
N THR A 91 -12.12 23.76 -19.60
CA THR A 91 -12.14 23.58 -21.06
C THR A 91 -13.12 24.56 -21.70
N GLN A 92 -13.11 24.65 -23.03
CA GLN A 92 -14.10 25.46 -23.75
C GLN A 92 -15.54 24.94 -23.56
N SER A 93 -15.71 23.64 -23.33
CA SER A 93 -17.02 22.98 -23.22
C SER A 93 -17.53 22.85 -21.78
N GLY A 94 -16.78 23.35 -20.79
CA GLY A 94 -17.14 23.24 -19.37
C GLY A 94 -15.93 22.97 -18.47
N SER A 95 -16.20 22.70 -17.20
CA SER A 95 -15.17 22.36 -16.21
C SER A 95 -15.44 20.99 -15.61
N TYR A 96 -14.38 20.21 -15.39
CA TYR A 96 -14.45 18.94 -14.68
C TYR A 96 -13.32 18.84 -13.64
N VAL A 97 -13.45 17.93 -12.67
CA VAL A 97 -12.41 17.71 -11.64
C VAL A 97 -11.60 16.47 -12.00
N ASN A 98 -10.28 16.61 -12.05
CA ASN A 98 -9.37 15.47 -12.08
C ASN A 98 -9.17 14.97 -10.65
N ALA A 99 -9.95 13.97 -10.24
CA ALA A 99 -9.91 13.48 -8.86
C ALA A 99 -8.60 12.75 -8.53
N ALA A 100 -7.98 12.07 -9.49
CA ALA A 100 -6.80 11.23 -9.28
C ALA A 100 -5.50 12.05 -9.10
N ILE A 101 -5.34 13.11 -9.89
CA ILE A 101 -4.23 14.06 -9.75
C ILE A 101 -4.77 15.27 -9.01
N ASN A 102 -4.50 15.39 -7.72
CA ASN A 102 -5.04 16.48 -6.90
C ASN A 102 -3.94 17.09 -5.99
N PRO A 103 -4.08 18.37 -5.59
CA PRO A 103 -3.05 19.04 -4.80
C PRO A 103 -3.13 18.74 -3.30
N LEU A 104 -3.97 17.77 -2.89
CA LEU A 104 -4.33 17.55 -1.48
C LEU A 104 -3.10 17.28 -0.60
N TYR A 105 -2.10 16.56 -1.12
CA TYR A 105 -0.85 16.33 -0.40
C TYR A 105 -0.20 17.66 0.02
N TYR A 106 0.05 18.54 -0.95
CA TYR A 106 0.69 19.83 -0.72
C TYR A 106 -0.15 20.76 0.18
N GLU A 107 -1.48 20.77 0.00
CA GLU A 107 -2.39 21.54 0.85
C GLU A 107 -2.39 21.05 2.31
N LEU A 108 -2.44 19.75 2.54
CA LEU A 108 -2.46 19.20 3.90
C LEU A 108 -1.10 19.28 4.59
N ARG A 109 0.00 19.18 3.84
CA ARG A 109 1.35 19.38 4.39
C ARG A 109 1.66 20.85 4.67
N GLY A 110 1.12 21.75 3.86
CA GLY A 110 1.49 23.15 3.79
C GLY A 110 2.79 23.35 3.02
N THR A 111 2.88 24.45 2.26
CA THR A 111 4.04 24.76 1.41
C THR A 111 4.65 26.12 1.72
N VAL A 112 5.96 26.26 1.51
CA VAL A 112 6.65 27.54 1.56
C VAL A 112 6.73 28.11 0.15
N SER A 113 6.13 29.28 -0.05
CA SER A 113 6.20 30.06 -1.29
C SER A 113 7.56 30.76 -1.40
N LEU A 114 8.16 30.67 -2.58
CA LEU A 114 9.47 31.19 -2.90
C LEU A 114 9.38 32.14 -4.10
N ASN A 115 10.29 33.11 -4.16
CA ASN A 115 10.45 34.01 -5.31
C ASN A 115 9.13 34.70 -5.70
N GLN A 116 8.36 35.18 -4.70
CA GLN A 116 7.04 35.81 -4.90
C GLN A 116 6.03 34.87 -5.59
N GLY A 117 5.97 33.60 -5.14
CA GLY A 117 5.03 32.60 -5.67
C GLY A 117 5.43 31.99 -7.02
N ARG A 118 6.71 32.10 -7.42
CA ARG A 118 7.21 31.45 -8.65
C ARG A 118 7.59 29.99 -8.42
N ALA A 119 7.84 29.61 -7.18
CA ALA A 119 8.11 28.24 -6.78
C ALA A 119 7.56 27.97 -5.37
N TYR A 120 7.34 26.71 -5.06
CA TYR A 120 6.82 26.23 -3.79
C TYR A 120 7.62 25.01 -3.36
N ARG A 121 7.90 24.87 -2.07
CA ARG A 121 8.50 23.66 -1.52
C ARG A 121 7.77 23.18 -0.28
N LEU A 122 7.89 21.90 0.04
CA LEU A 122 7.45 21.41 1.35
C LEU A 122 8.48 21.81 2.41
N PRO A 123 8.08 22.05 3.68
CA PRO A 123 9.03 22.42 4.74
C PRO A 123 10.12 21.38 4.99
N ASP A 124 9.81 20.10 4.74
CA ASP A 124 10.67 18.93 4.98
C ASP A 124 11.30 18.34 3.71
N HIS A 125 11.11 18.97 2.54
CA HIS A 125 11.72 18.55 1.28
C HIS A 125 12.52 19.71 0.69
N ASP A 126 13.68 19.39 0.11
CA ASP A 126 14.52 20.37 -0.60
C ASP A 126 14.04 20.64 -2.03
N GLU A 127 13.12 19.82 -2.52
CA GLU A 127 12.60 19.94 -3.87
C GLU A 127 11.59 21.07 -4.03
N GLU A 128 11.81 21.88 -5.06
CA GLU A 128 10.94 22.98 -5.45
C GLU A 128 10.03 22.61 -6.63
N LEU A 129 8.72 22.80 -6.44
CA LEU A 129 7.74 22.81 -7.52
C LEU A 129 7.59 24.23 -8.08
N SER A 130 7.96 24.42 -9.34
CA SER A 130 7.68 25.68 -10.03
C SER A 130 6.18 25.92 -10.19
N ALA A 131 5.75 27.19 -10.12
CA ALA A 131 4.35 27.56 -10.36
C ALA A 131 3.86 27.15 -11.76
N SER A 132 4.76 27.06 -12.74
CA SER A 132 4.47 26.54 -14.07
C SER A 132 4.07 25.06 -14.05
N VAL A 133 4.74 24.24 -13.25
CA VAL A 133 4.38 22.81 -13.06
C VAL A 133 3.03 22.72 -12.37
N ILE A 134 2.83 23.46 -11.27
CA ILE A 134 1.55 23.49 -10.51
C ILE A 134 0.39 23.88 -11.43
N LYS A 135 0.57 24.90 -12.27
CA LYS A 135 -0.46 25.34 -13.24
C LYS A 135 -0.77 24.29 -14.30
N ARG A 136 0.23 23.55 -14.78
CA ARG A 136 0.02 22.47 -15.77
C ARG A 136 -0.65 21.24 -15.16
N VAL A 137 -0.25 20.86 -13.94
CA VAL A 137 -0.70 19.61 -13.29
C VAL A 137 -2.00 19.80 -12.53
N PHE A 138 -2.08 20.80 -11.67
CA PHE A 138 -3.19 21.03 -10.75
C PHE A 138 -4.14 22.13 -11.22
N HIS A 139 -3.84 22.79 -12.34
CA HIS A 139 -4.60 23.93 -12.88
C HIS A 139 -4.80 25.07 -11.88
N ARG A 140 -3.80 25.27 -11.01
CA ARG A 140 -3.78 26.25 -9.93
C ARG A 140 -2.55 27.16 -10.04
N GLY A 141 -2.63 28.37 -9.48
CA GLY A 141 -1.49 29.30 -9.43
C GLY A 141 -0.50 29.00 -8.30
N GLY A 142 -0.90 28.19 -7.33
CA GLY A 142 -0.19 27.89 -6.10
C GLY A 142 -1.11 27.11 -5.14
N PHE A 143 -0.70 27.02 -3.89
CA PHE A 143 -1.45 26.37 -2.81
C PHE A 143 -2.05 27.39 -1.85
N LEU A 144 -3.21 27.08 -1.28
CA LEU A 144 -3.87 27.95 -0.31
C LEU A 144 -3.20 27.87 1.06
N ASN A 145 -2.85 26.67 1.52
CA ASN A 145 -1.99 26.51 2.70
C ASN A 145 -0.53 26.73 2.31
N SER A 146 -0.18 28.01 2.14
CA SER A 146 1.17 28.43 1.85
C SER A 146 1.54 29.72 2.59
N VAL A 147 2.80 29.82 2.99
CA VAL A 147 3.38 31.01 3.62
C VAL A 147 4.66 31.40 2.89
N GLU A 148 5.05 32.67 2.94
CA GLU A 148 6.32 33.11 2.36
C GLU A 148 7.49 32.76 3.30
N ALA A 149 8.64 32.38 2.74
CA ALA A 149 9.85 32.19 3.53
C ALA A 149 10.19 33.49 4.31
N PRO A 150 10.58 33.42 5.60
CA PRO A 150 11.03 32.22 6.33
C PRO A 150 9.95 31.51 7.15
N ASP A 151 8.68 31.89 7.03
CA ASP A 151 7.62 31.30 7.85
C ASP A 151 7.39 29.82 7.52
N THR A 152 6.87 29.06 8.50
CA THR A 152 6.54 27.65 8.35
C THR A 152 5.02 27.47 8.38
N PRO A 153 4.41 26.86 7.35
CA PRO A 153 2.97 26.65 7.31
C PRO A 153 2.55 25.59 8.32
N LYS A 154 1.29 25.64 8.76
CA LYS A 154 0.72 24.58 9.59
C LYS A 154 0.54 23.33 8.73
N SER A 155 1.04 22.19 9.23
CA SER A 155 0.74 20.88 8.65
C SER A 155 -0.47 20.25 9.34
N TYR A 156 -1.41 19.76 8.53
CA TYR A 156 -2.56 18.96 8.94
C TYR A 156 -2.30 17.46 8.77
N LEU A 157 -1.18 17.11 8.12
CA LEU A 157 -0.74 15.74 7.88
C LEU A 157 0.75 15.63 8.21
N SER A 158 1.08 15.56 9.51
CA SER A 158 2.46 15.58 10.00
C SER A 158 3.24 14.28 9.73
N GLU A 159 2.56 13.13 9.70
CA GLU A 159 3.17 11.82 9.49
C GLU A 159 2.68 11.17 8.20
N VAL A 160 3.51 11.20 7.16
CA VAL A 160 3.27 10.46 5.91
C VAL A 160 4.33 9.38 5.77
N LYS A 161 3.90 8.12 5.75
CA LYS A 161 4.81 7.00 5.51
C LYS A 161 5.16 6.93 4.03
N ALA A 162 6.35 6.45 3.68
CA ALA A 162 6.78 6.28 2.29
C ALA A 162 5.75 5.53 1.43
N ARG A 163 5.05 4.52 1.98
CA ARG A 163 4.00 3.77 1.26
C ARG A 163 2.72 4.55 0.94
N GLN A 164 2.51 5.70 1.61
CA GLN A 164 1.34 6.56 1.45
C GLN A 164 1.62 7.72 0.48
N LEU A 165 2.87 7.83 0.03
CA LEU A 165 3.33 8.84 -0.90
C LEU A 165 3.74 8.14 -2.19
N ALA A 166 3.33 8.70 -3.31
CA ALA A 166 3.76 8.25 -4.62
C ALA A 166 4.29 9.44 -5.42
N GLU A 167 5.56 9.38 -5.75
CA GLU A 167 6.17 10.26 -6.74
C GLU A 167 5.71 9.82 -8.13
N VAL A 168 5.10 10.73 -8.87
CA VAL A 168 4.50 10.49 -10.18
C VAL A 168 5.15 11.38 -11.22
N GLU A 169 5.80 10.76 -12.19
CA GLU A 169 6.37 11.46 -13.36
C GLU A 169 5.30 11.60 -14.45
N LEU A 170 4.82 12.82 -14.62
CA LEU A 170 3.79 13.15 -15.60
C LEU A 170 4.41 13.47 -16.95
N ALA A 171 3.90 12.79 -17.98
CA ALA A 171 4.44 12.85 -19.33
C ALA A 171 4.51 14.30 -19.87
N GLY A 172 5.72 14.77 -20.13
CA GLY A 172 5.96 16.11 -20.70
C GLY A 172 5.72 17.28 -19.73
N VAL A 173 5.53 17.01 -18.42
CA VAL A 173 5.21 18.05 -17.44
C VAL A 173 6.27 18.16 -16.33
N GLY A 174 6.72 17.04 -15.78
CA GLY A 174 7.56 16.95 -14.58
C GLY A 174 6.96 15.96 -13.59
N HIS A 175 7.54 15.83 -12.40
CA HIS A 175 7.00 14.96 -11.36
C HIS A 175 6.25 15.73 -10.28
N VAL A 176 5.36 15.03 -9.59
CA VAL A 176 4.59 15.50 -8.42
C VAL A 176 4.38 14.36 -7.45
N ASP A 177 4.16 14.70 -6.20
CA ASP A 177 3.81 13.75 -5.16
C ASP A 177 2.30 13.68 -4.95
N LEU A 178 1.77 12.47 -4.89
CA LEU A 178 0.36 12.20 -4.61
C LEU A 178 0.21 11.32 -3.38
N LEU A 179 -0.87 11.53 -2.64
CA LEU A 179 -1.31 10.59 -1.61
C LEU A 179 -1.79 9.30 -2.27
N ALA A 180 -1.19 8.18 -1.91
CA ALA A 180 -1.54 6.86 -2.45
C ALA A 180 -2.28 6.01 -1.41
N ALA A 181 -3.28 5.26 -1.87
CA ALA A 181 -3.97 4.28 -1.07
C ALA A 181 -3.07 3.05 -0.77
N PRO A 182 -3.29 2.33 0.34
CA PRO A 182 -2.45 1.20 0.73
C PRO A 182 -2.42 0.01 -0.24
N VAL A 183 -3.38 -0.04 -1.16
CA VAL A 183 -3.55 -1.13 -2.12
C VAL A 183 -3.22 -0.62 -3.50
N GLU A 184 -2.13 -1.11 -4.06
CA GLU A 184 -1.72 -0.81 -5.43
C GLU A 184 -2.76 -1.24 -6.46
N TRP A 185 -2.74 -0.56 -7.60
CA TRP A 185 -3.59 -0.88 -8.73
C TRP A 185 -3.14 -2.18 -9.42
N PRO A 186 -4.06 -3.12 -9.72
CA PRO A 186 -3.72 -4.42 -10.30
C PRO A 186 -3.42 -4.32 -11.80
N VAL A 187 -2.16 -4.10 -12.18
CA VAL A 187 -1.77 -3.95 -13.60
C VAL A 187 -1.51 -5.27 -14.35
N ASN A 188 -1.59 -6.41 -13.67
CA ASN A 188 -1.25 -7.72 -14.25
C ASN A 188 -2.24 -8.18 -15.33
N GLN A 189 -3.43 -7.59 -15.39
CA GLN A 189 -4.43 -7.86 -16.42
C GLN A 189 -4.59 -6.62 -17.30
N ALA A 190 -4.58 -6.80 -18.63
CA ALA A 190 -4.66 -5.69 -19.58
C ALA A 190 -5.89 -4.80 -19.35
N ALA A 191 -7.06 -5.42 -19.18
CA ALA A 191 -8.32 -4.70 -18.92
C ALA A 191 -8.30 -3.87 -17.62
N LEU A 192 -7.56 -4.30 -16.59
CA LEU A 192 -7.41 -3.56 -15.34
C LEU A 192 -6.38 -2.43 -15.50
N ARG A 193 -5.28 -2.69 -16.21
CA ARG A 193 -4.26 -1.69 -16.54
C ARG A 193 -4.82 -0.51 -17.34
N ASP A 194 -5.73 -0.77 -18.28
CA ASP A 194 -6.35 0.28 -19.10
C ASP A 194 -7.32 1.16 -18.29
N ARG A 195 -7.76 0.69 -17.12
CA ARG A 195 -8.58 1.44 -16.16
C ARG A 195 -7.77 2.13 -15.06
N ALA A 196 -6.44 2.05 -15.10
CA ALA A 196 -5.59 2.62 -14.05
C ALA A 196 -5.81 4.13 -13.91
N PRO A 197 -5.86 4.69 -12.68
CA PRO A 197 -6.10 6.12 -12.45
C PRO A 197 -5.13 7.04 -13.19
N LEU A 198 -3.89 6.58 -13.37
CA LEU A 198 -2.83 7.34 -14.03
C LEU A 198 -2.65 6.99 -15.53
N ARG A 199 -3.56 6.19 -16.10
CA ARG A 199 -3.46 5.75 -17.50
C ARG A 199 -3.48 6.96 -18.44
N GLY A 200 -2.44 7.07 -19.28
CA GLY A 200 -2.31 8.15 -20.26
C GLY A 200 -1.74 9.45 -19.69
N LEU A 201 -1.45 9.49 -18.38
CA LEU A 201 -0.84 10.63 -17.70
C LEU A 201 0.66 10.41 -17.42
N VAL A 202 1.08 9.15 -17.27
CA VAL A 202 2.47 8.77 -16.96
C VAL A 202 3.21 8.20 -18.17
N SER A 203 4.52 8.42 -18.23
CA SER A 203 5.43 7.89 -19.25
C SER A 203 5.92 6.47 -18.92
N ASP A 204 6.21 6.17 -17.64
CA ASP A 204 6.61 4.84 -17.19
C ASP A 204 5.38 3.98 -16.83
N ALA A 205 5.21 2.86 -17.54
CA ALA A 205 4.14 1.90 -17.30
C ALA A 205 4.16 1.29 -15.88
N ARG A 206 5.31 1.30 -15.18
CA ARG A 206 5.41 0.85 -13.78
C ARG A 206 4.60 1.74 -12.84
N GLN A 207 4.44 3.03 -13.15
CA GLN A 207 3.67 3.98 -12.35
C GLN A 207 2.16 3.74 -12.45
N LEU A 208 1.69 2.91 -13.40
CA LEU A 208 0.27 2.50 -13.46
C LEU A 208 -0.17 1.65 -12.25
N ARG A 209 0.77 1.17 -11.42
CA ARG A 209 0.48 0.49 -10.16
C ARG A 209 0.10 1.44 -9.03
N ILE A 210 0.38 2.73 -9.19
CA ILE A 210 0.06 3.75 -8.20
C ILE A 210 -1.46 3.91 -8.16
N ASN A 211 -2.02 3.82 -6.96
CA ASN A 211 -3.43 4.02 -6.70
C ASN A 211 -3.61 5.29 -5.87
N PRO A 212 -3.76 6.47 -6.50
CA PRO A 212 -3.91 7.72 -5.77
C PRO A 212 -5.25 7.76 -5.03
N TRP A 213 -5.30 8.50 -3.92
CA TRP A 213 -6.56 8.93 -3.34
C TRP A 213 -7.24 9.91 -4.29
N HIS A 214 -8.49 9.62 -4.64
CA HIS A 214 -9.33 10.48 -5.44
C HIS A 214 -10.01 11.51 -4.55
N TYR A 215 -9.98 12.79 -4.95
CA TYR A 215 -10.51 13.89 -4.16
C TYR A 215 -11.30 14.91 -5.00
N VAL A 216 -12.48 15.28 -4.53
CA VAL A 216 -13.35 16.29 -5.15
C VAL A 216 -14.01 17.14 -4.06
N ALA A 217 -13.87 18.47 -4.15
CA ALA A 217 -14.50 19.42 -3.23
C ALA A 217 -15.34 20.50 -3.93
N THR A 218 -15.08 20.76 -5.22
CA THR A 218 -15.79 21.80 -5.98
C THR A 218 -17.23 21.40 -6.28
N ASN A 219 -17.48 20.14 -6.64
CA ASN A 219 -18.82 19.60 -6.91
C ASN A 219 -18.88 18.11 -6.50
N PRO A 220 -18.83 17.80 -5.19
CA PRO A 220 -18.94 16.43 -4.72
C PRO A 220 -20.32 15.83 -5.09
N THR A 221 -20.33 14.55 -5.42
CA THR A 221 -21.52 13.82 -5.87
C THR A 221 -22.11 12.92 -4.78
N ASN A 222 -21.27 12.43 -3.86
CA ASN A 222 -21.70 11.55 -2.78
C ASN A 222 -21.95 12.33 -1.49
N ASN A 223 -21.16 13.39 -1.24
CA ASN A 223 -21.28 14.26 -0.07
C ASN A 223 -21.54 15.72 -0.48
N LEU A 224 -22.80 16.05 -0.81
CA LEU A 224 -23.19 17.35 -1.39
C LEU A 224 -22.79 18.60 -0.57
N ASN A 225 -22.61 18.47 0.75
CA ASN A 225 -22.28 19.58 1.65
C ASN A 225 -20.83 19.52 2.18
N SER A 226 -19.99 18.67 1.60
CA SER A 226 -18.64 18.35 2.09
C SER A 226 -17.68 18.15 0.91
N PHE A 227 -17.00 17.02 0.84
CA PHE A 227 -16.09 16.60 -0.20
C PHE A 227 -16.23 15.09 -0.42
N ASP A 228 -15.88 14.62 -1.60
CA ASP A 228 -15.73 13.19 -1.89
C ASP A 228 -14.24 12.85 -1.81
N LEU A 229 -13.89 11.88 -0.97
CA LEU A 229 -12.56 11.29 -0.88
C LEU A 229 -12.68 9.77 -0.94
N TRP A 230 -12.00 9.14 -1.89
CA TRP A 230 -12.08 7.68 -2.05
C TRP A 230 -10.86 7.05 -2.72
N ALA A 231 -10.79 5.73 -2.61
CA ALA A 231 -9.92 4.88 -3.42
C ALA A 231 -10.64 3.60 -3.82
N ASP A 232 -10.40 3.14 -5.04
CA ASP A 232 -10.86 1.84 -5.51
C ASP A 232 -9.79 0.80 -5.23
N ILE A 233 -10.12 -0.24 -4.46
CA ILE A 233 -9.17 -1.29 -4.08
C ILE A 233 -9.54 -2.61 -4.74
N TRP A 234 -8.55 -3.27 -5.35
CA TRP A 234 -8.73 -4.60 -5.93
C TRP A 234 -8.56 -5.68 -4.88
N LEU A 235 -9.65 -6.43 -4.64
CA LEU A 235 -9.69 -7.51 -3.64
C LEU A 235 -9.43 -8.90 -4.25
N GLY A 236 -8.92 -8.97 -5.48
CA GLY A 236 -8.56 -10.20 -6.18
C GLY A 236 -9.59 -10.69 -7.18
N ARG A 237 -10.86 -10.32 -6.98
CA ARG A 237 -11.99 -10.71 -7.84
C ARG A 237 -12.87 -9.54 -8.27
N GLU A 238 -12.90 -8.48 -7.47
CA GLU A 238 -13.75 -7.32 -7.63
C GLU A 238 -13.03 -6.08 -7.09
N PHE A 239 -13.43 -4.93 -7.62
CA PHE A 239 -13.11 -3.65 -7.01
C PHE A 239 -14.09 -3.37 -5.89
N LYS A 240 -13.58 -2.75 -4.83
CA LYS A 240 -14.40 -2.14 -3.79
C LYS A 240 -13.98 -0.68 -3.66
N THR A 241 -14.94 0.22 -3.81
CA THR A 241 -14.72 1.64 -3.52
C THR A 241 -14.78 1.85 -2.02
N ILE A 242 -13.76 2.49 -1.46
CA ILE A 242 -13.71 2.90 -0.05
C ILE A 242 -13.68 4.42 -0.05
N GLY A 243 -14.82 5.04 0.28
CA GLY A 243 -14.99 6.50 0.30
C GLY A 243 -15.58 7.02 1.60
N ASN A 244 -15.57 8.34 1.78
CA ASN A 244 -16.11 9.03 2.95
C ASN A 244 -17.63 9.22 2.91
N TRP A 245 -18.35 8.30 2.30
CA TRP A 245 -19.82 8.25 2.24
C TRP A 245 -20.31 6.84 2.60
N ASN A 246 -21.61 6.72 2.84
CA ASN A 246 -22.22 5.43 3.09
C ASN A 246 -22.34 4.66 1.76
N ASN A 247 -21.70 3.49 1.69
CA ASN A 247 -21.85 2.52 0.61
C ASN A 247 -22.92 1.48 0.93
#